data_AF-K2C778-F1
#
_entry.id   AF-K2C778-F1
#
_cell.length_a   1.000
_cell.length_b   1.000
_cell.length_c   1.000
_cell.angle_alpha   90.00
_cell.angle_beta   90.00
_cell.angle_gamma   90.00
#
_symmetry.space_group_name_H-M   'P 1'
#
loop_
_entity.id
_entity.type
_entity.pdbx_description
1 polymer ?
#
loop_
_entity_poly.entity_id
_entity_poly.type
_entity_poly.pdbx_seq_one_letter_code
_entity_poly.pdbx_strand_id
1 'polypeptide(L)'
;MEKALQKFYDLLPESLRSVARRHSQPLDNATADYLRDELKDYRKKVAAESLKNSCIDLELVDRMIDTLKKLLSDFHRFNDVEKVVVSVAARYFLDSEDAQLDFSDRFGFDDDLAVLNAALLALGKEDLIVVRS
;
A
#
# COMPACT_ATOMS: atom_id res chain seq x y z
N MET A 1 -11.37 -18.57 8.48
CA MET A 1 -10.74 -17.40 7.86
C MET A 1 -11.01 -16.22 8.76
N GLU A 2 -9.96 -15.65 9.34
CA GLU A 2 -10.07 -14.54 10.29
C GLU A 2 -10.66 -13.29 9.63
N LYS A 3 -11.60 -12.63 10.32
CA LYS A 3 -12.52 -11.63 9.76
C LYS A 3 -11.83 -10.52 8.95
N ALA A 4 -10.66 -10.06 9.39
CA ALA A 4 -9.93 -8.96 8.75
C ALA A 4 -9.43 -9.33 7.35
N LEU A 5 -8.79 -10.51 7.20
CA LEU A 5 -8.26 -10.94 5.90
C LEU A 5 -9.36 -11.24 4.89
N GLN A 6 -10.47 -11.85 5.33
CA GLN A 6 -11.64 -12.04 4.48
C GLN A 6 -12.23 -10.70 4.04
N LYS A 7 -12.46 -9.78 5.00
CA LYS A 7 -12.98 -8.43 4.72
C LYS A 7 -12.08 -7.68 3.72
N PHE A 8 -10.76 -7.77 3.89
CA PHE A 8 -9.79 -7.19 2.97
C PHE A 8 -9.99 -7.69 1.54
N TYR A 9 -10.01 -9.00 1.31
CA TYR A 9 -10.19 -9.55 -0.03
C TYR A 9 -11.58 -9.27 -0.62
N ASP A 10 -12.63 -9.24 0.20
CA ASP A 10 -13.99 -8.94 -0.25
C ASP A 10 -14.13 -7.50 -0.78
N LEU A 11 -13.36 -6.57 -0.21
CA LEU A 11 -13.33 -5.16 -0.63
C LEU A 11 -12.55 -4.93 -1.93
N LEU A 12 -11.72 -5.88 -2.38
CA LEU A 12 -10.93 -5.74 -3.60
C LEU A 12 -11.69 -6.22 -4.84
N PRO A 13 -11.50 -5.55 -6.00
CA PRO A 13 -11.85 -6.10 -7.31
C PRO A 13 -11.14 -7.43 -7.59
N GLU A 14 -11.73 -8.28 -8.44
CA GLU A 14 -11.21 -9.61 -8.74
C GLU A 14 -9.79 -9.60 -9.35
N SER A 15 -9.49 -8.60 -10.19
CA SER A 15 -8.16 -8.37 -10.76
C SER A 15 -7.09 -8.17 -9.67
N LEU A 16 -7.39 -7.35 -8.66
CA LEU A 16 -6.45 -7.02 -7.59
C LEU A 16 -6.29 -8.16 -6.58
N ARG A 17 -7.34 -8.96 -6.36
CA ARG A 17 -7.28 -10.12 -5.45
C ARG A 17 -6.18 -11.11 -5.82
N SER A 18 -6.04 -11.40 -7.11
CA SER A 18 -5.04 -12.36 -7.60
C SER A 18 -3.62 -11.90 -7.33
N VAL A 19 -3.36 -10.60 -7.54
CA VAL A 19 -2.05 -9.99 -7.26
C VAL A 19 -1.80 -9.86 -5.77
N ALA A 20 -2.76 -9.34 -5.00
CA ALA A 20 -2.71 -9.23 -3.55
C ALA A 20 -2.36 -10.57 -2.87
N ARG A 21 -2.90 -11.69 -3.37
CA ARG A 21 -2.58 -13.03 -2.86
C ARG A 21 -1.10 -13.40 -3.02
N ARG A 22 -0.40 -12.92 -4.05
CA ARG A 22 1.05 -13.14 -4.23
C ARG A 22 1.87 -12.55 -3.08
N HIS A 23 1.37 -11.47 -2.47
CA HIS A 23 2.06 -10.76 -1.37
C HIS A 23 1.60 -11.16 0.04
N SER A 24 0.78 -12.21 0.18
CA SER A 24 0.18 -12.63 1.46
C SER A 24 1.13 -13.27 2.47
N GLN A 25 2.43 -13.18 2.24
CA GLN A 25 3.42 -13.69 3.19
C GLN A 25 3.45 -12.81 4.44
N PRO A 26 3.42 -13.40 5.65
CA PRO A 26 3.56 -12.63 6.88
C PRO A 26 4.94 -11.96 6.94
N LEU A 27 4.98 -10.75 7.48
CA LEU A 27 6.22 -10.04 7.79
C LEU A 27 6.61 -10.28 9.24
N ASP A 28 7.91 -10.34 9.49
CA ASP A 28 8.46 -10.09 10.82
C ASP A 28 8.74 -8.59 11.03
N ASN A 29 9.07 -8.20 12.26
CA ASN A 29 9.34 -6.80 12.58
C ASN A 29 10.54 -6.24 11.81
N ALA A 30 11.57 -7.06 11.57
CA ALA A 30 12.75 -6.63 10.83
C ALA A 30 12.42 -6.30 9.36
N THR A 31 11.56 -7.11 8.74
CA THR A 31 11.09 -6.86 7.38
C THR A 31 10.15 -5.66 7.33
N ALA A 32 9.31 -5.45 8.35
CA ALA A 32 8.48 -4.24 8.44
C ALA A 32 9.33 -2.96 8.52
N ASP A 33 10.43 -2.98 9.30
CA ASP A 33 11.39 -1.88 9.35
C ASP A 33 12.08 -1.66 7.99
N TYR A 34 12.48 -2.75 7.31
CA TYR A 34 13.06 -2.69 5.97
C TYR A 34 12.10 -2.05 4.95
N LEU A 35 10.84 -2.48 4.89
CA LEU A 35 9.84 -1.91 3.97
C LEU A 35 9.57 -0.43 4.26
N ARG A 36 9.64 -0.01 5.53
CA ARG A 36 9.51 1.41 5.89
C ARG A 36 10.64 2.24 5.29
N ASP A 37 11.85 1.70 5.26
CA ASP A 37 13.00 2.37 4.63
C ASP A 37 12.89 2.33 3.11
N GLU A 38 12.42 1.23 2.51
CA GLU A 38 12.12 1.18 1.07
C GLU A 38 11.08 2.22 0.64
N LEU A 39 10.03 2.45 1.44
CA LEU A 39 9.05 3.52 1.16
C LEU A 39 9.70 4.92 1.12
N LYS A 40 10.77 5.16 1.89
CA LYS A 40 11.51 6.44 1.83
C LYS A 40 12.25 6.57 0.50
N ASP A 41 12.84 5.49 0.01
CA ASP A 41 13.57 5.49 -1.25
C ASP A 41 12.61 5.51 -2.44
N TYR A 42 11.48 4.81 -2.36
CA TYR A 42 10.40 4.89 -3.34
C TYR A 42 9.89 6.33 -3.48
N ARG A 43 9.63 7.02 -2.36
CA ARG A 43 9.25 8.45 -2.38
C ARG A 43 10.25 9.31 -3.17
N LYS A 44 11.56 9.11 -2.99
CA LYS A 44 12.59 9.87 -3.71
C LYS A 44 12.51 9.59 -5.22
N LYS A 45 12.26 8.34 -5.61
CA LYS A 45 12.05 7.95 -7.02
C LYS A 45 10.83 8.66 -7.61
N VAL A 46 9.67 8.56 -6.94
CA VAL A 46 8.43 9.22 -7.40
C VAL A 46 8.61 10.73 -7.51
N ALA A 47 9.26 11.36 -6.52
CA ALA A 47 9.54 12.80 -6.57
C ALA A 47 10.42 13.18 -7.77
N ALA A 48 11.47 12.40 -8.05
CA ALA A 48 12.33 12.63 -9.21
C ALA A 48 11.60 12.44 -10.55
N GLU A 49 10.68 11.47 -10.64
CA GLU A 49 9.86 11.23 -11.82
C GLU A 49 8.76 12.29 -11.99
N SER A 50 8.19 12.81 -10.90
CA SER A 50 7.19 13.90 -10.95
C SER A 50 7.74 15.20 -11.55
N LEU A 51 9.06 15.43 -11.46
CA LEU A 51 9.72 16.56 -12.12
C LEU A 51 9.71 16.43 -13.66
N LYS A 52 9.63 15.20 -14.16
CA LYS A 52 9.60 14.88 -15.59
C LYS A 52 8.17 14.67 -16.10
N ASN A 53 7.27 14.20 -15.23
CA ASN A 53 5.88 13.95 -15.55
C ASN A 53 4.92 14.62 -14.56
N SER A 54 4.27 15.70 -15.02
CA SER A 54 3.26 16.43 -14.27
C SER A 54 1.94 15.65 -14.04
N CYS A 55 1.77 14.47 -14.64
CA CYS A 55 0.61 13.61 -14.40
C CYS A 55 0.66 12.88 -13.06
N ILE A 56 1.85 12.79 -12.43
CA ILE A 56 2.01 12.14 -11.13
C ILE A 56 1.43 13.04 -10.04
N ASP A 57 0.38 12.56 -9.37
CA ASP A 57 -0.17 13.20 -8.18
C ASP A 57 0.73 12.90 -6.98
N LEU A 58 1.79 13.70 -6.83
CA LEU A 58 2.78 13.52 -5.76
C LEU A 58 2.15 13.66 -4.37
N GLU A 59 1.12 14.50 -4.23
CA GLU A 59 0.43 14.70 -2.95
C GLU A 59 -0.38 13.47 -2.54
N LEU A 60 -1.04 12.80 -3.51
CA LEU A 60 -1.67 11.50 -3.28
C LEU A 60 -0.64 10.46 -2.81
N VAL A 61 0.46 10.33 -3.56
CA VAL A 61 1.51 9.34 -3.25
C VAL A 61 2.14 9.59 -1.88
N ASP A 62 2.40 10.85 -1.53
CA ASP A 62 2.93 11.21 -0.21
C ASP A 62 1.98 10.78 0.92
N ARG A 63 0.67 11.00 0.76
CA ARG A 63 -0.34 10.56 1.75
C ARG A 63 -0.42 9.04 1.87
N MET A 64 -0.30 8.31 0.77
CA MET A 64 -0.26 6.85 0.77
C MET A 64 0.98 6.33 1.50
N ILE A 65 2.16 6.89 1.19
CA ILE A 65 3.43 6.55 1.84
C ILE A 65 3.39 6.82 3.34
N ASP A 66 2.88 7.98 3.75
CA ASP A 66 2.78 8.32 5.17
C ASP A 66 1.83 7.40 5.93
N THR A 67 0.74 6.97 5.28
CA THR A 67 -0.20 6.02 5.85
C THR A 67 0.43 4.63 6.00
N LEU A 68 1.13 4.14 4.98
CA LEU A 68 1.87 2.87 5.05
C LEU A 68 2.97 2.90 6.12
N LYS A 69 3.71 4.01 6.25
CA LYS A 69 4.70 4.18 7.32
C LYS A 69 4.09 4.11 8.71
N LYS A 70 2.91 4.69 8.92
CA LYS A 70 2.18 4.58 10.19
C LYS A 70 1.82 3.13 10.49
N LEU A 71 1.26 2.41 9.51
CA LEU A 71 0.93 0.99 9.67
C LEU A 71 2.17 0.15 10.00
N LEU A 72 3.29 0.35 9.29
CA LEU A 72 4.54 -0.37 9.54
C LEU A 72 5.19 0.00 10.88
N SER A 73 5.02 1.23 11.37
CA SER A 73 5.54 1.64 12.68
C SER A 73 4.75 1.00 13.83
N ASP A 74 3.44 0.84 13.67
CA ASP A 74 2.57 0.13 14.61
C ASP A 74 2.57 -1.39 14.40
N PHE A 75 3.42 -1.93 13.51
CA PHE A 75 3.35 -3.32 13.06
C PHE A 75 3.36 -4.36 14.19
N HIS A 76 4.15 -4.11 15.22
CA HIS A 76 4.27 -4.95 16.41
C HIS A 76 2.97 -5.09 17.22
N ARG A 77 2.00 -4.20 17.03
CA ARG A 77 0.72 -4.15 17.76
C ARG A 77 -0.38 -4.97 17.08
N PHE A 78 -0.17 -5.39 15.84
CA PHE A 78 -1.12 -6.18 15.07
C PHE A 78 -1.01 -7.67 15.41
N ASN A 79 -2.14 -8.38 15.32
CA ASN A 79 -2.15 -9.84 15.31
C ASN A 79 -1.66 -10.38 13.96
N ASP A 80 -1.44 -11.70 13.86
CA ASP A 80 -0.82 -12.33 12.68
C ASP A 80 -1.62 -12.08 11.39
N VAL A 81 -2.94 -11.97 11.49
CA VAL A 81 -3.86 -11.72 10.35
C VAL A 81 -3.72 -10.29 9.86
N GLU A 82 -3.77 -9.36 10.80
CA GLU A 82 -3.63 -7.93 10.53
C GLU A 82 -2.24 -7.64 9.95
N LYS A 83 -1.20 -8.33 10.44
CA LYS A 83 0.14 -8.29 9.88
C LYS A 83 0.19 -8.77 8.43
N VAL A 84 -0.56 -9.81 8.07
CA VAL A 84 -0.69 -10.24 6.67
C VAL A 84 -1.37 -9.16 5.82
N VAL A 85 -2.43 -8.52 6.32
CA VAL A 85 -3.11 -7.43 5.59
C VAL A 85 -2.16 -6.24 5.36
N VAL A 86 -1.40 -5.83 6.39
CA VAL A 86 -0.38 -4.77 6.27
C VAL A 86 0.72 -5.18 5.30
N SER A 87 1.16 -6.44 5.34
CA SER A 87 2.17 -6.98 4.42
C SER A 87 1.74 -6.85 2.97
N VAL A 88 0.51 -7.30 2.67
CA VAL A 88 -0.03 -7.23 1.31
C VAL A 88 -0.08 -5.78 0.84
N ALA A 89 -0.60 -4.86 1.64
CA ALA A 89 -0.72 -3.45 1.25
C ALA A 89 0.65 -2.80 0.99
N ALA A 90 1.63 -3.03 1.87
CA ALA A 90 2.96 -2.45 1.71
C ALA A 90 3.72 -3.04 0.51
N ARG A 91 3.65 -4.36 0.33
CA ARG A 91 4.31 -5.04 -0.79
C ARG A 91 3.65 -4.72 -2.12
N TYR A 92 2.32 -4.68 -2.19
CA TYR A 92 1.61 -4.31 -3.42
C TYR A 92 2.05 -2.94 -3.91
N PHE A 93 2.10 -1.96 -3.00
CA PHE A 93 2.52 -0.59 -3.31
C PHE A 93 3.99 -0.47 -3.75
N LEU A 94 4.87 -1.34 -3.25
CA LEU A 94 6.30 -1.32 -3.58
C LEU A 94 6.66 -2.20 -4.79
N ASP A 95 5.86 -3.24 -5.04
CA ASP A 95 6.05 -4.26 -6.07
C ASP A 95 5.13 -4.03 -7.28
N SER A 96 4.72 -2.78 -7.53
CA SER A 96 4.05 -2.45 -8.78
C SER A 96 5.05 -2.68 -9.91
N GLU A 97 4.96 -3.88 -10.50
CA GLU A 97 5.89 -4.46 -11.49
C GLU A 97 6.05 -3.63 -12.78
N ASP A 98 5.41 -2.46 -12.88
CA ASP A 98 5.80 -1.40 -13.79
C ASP A 98 5.54 -0.02 -13.15
N ALA A 99 6.41 0.41 -12.22
CA ALA A 99 6.46 1.82 -11.81
C ALA A 99 6.53 2.77 -13.04
N GLN A 100 7.05 2.30 -14.18
CA GLN A 100 7.02 3.03 -15.46
C GLN A 100 5.60 3.18 -16.06
N LEU A 101 4.68 2.23 -15.85
CA LEU A 101 3.27 2.38 -16.23
C LEU A 101 2.54 3.29 -15.24
N ASP A 102 2.83 3.20 -13.93
CA ASP A 102 2.24 4.08 -12.91
C ASP A 102 2.61 5.55 -13.12
N PHE A 103 3.81 5.78 -13.65
CA PHE A 103 4.28 7.11 -14.04
C PHE A 103 3.81 7.54 -15.42
N SER A 104 3.11 6.71 -16.19
CA SER A 104 2.65 7.05 -17.54
C SER A 104 1.18 7.47 -17.59
N ASP A 105 0.40 7.18 -16.54
CA ASP A 105 -1.02 7.53 -16.42
C ASP A 105 -1.30 8.27 -15.10
N ARG A 106 -2.17 9.28 -15.15
CA ARG A 106 -2.68 10.01 -13.97
C ARG A 106 -3.41 9.09 -12.98
N PHE A 107 -3.90 7.95 -13.46
CA PHE A 107 -4.59 6.92 -12.69
C PHE A 107 -3.69 5.75 -12.26
N GLY A 108 -2.37 5.83 -12.50
CA GLY A 108 -1.42 4.75 -12.18
C GLY A 108 -1.49 4.23 -10.74
N PHE A 109 -1.80 5.10 -9.79
CA PHE A 109 -1.88 4.75 -8.36
C PHE A 109 -3.28 4.36 -7.86
N ASP A 110 -4.29 4.23 -8.73
CA ASP A 110 -5.66 3.92 -8.27
C ASP A 110 -5.78 2.51 -7.69
N ASP A 111 -5.08 1.54 -8.28
CA ASP A 111 -5.06 0.17 -7.78
C ASP A 111 -4.37 0.09 -6.42
N ASP A 112 -3.24 0.79 -6.28
CA ASP A 112 -2.54 0.92 -5.01
C ASP A 112 -3.39 1.58 -3.92
N LEU A 113 -4.10 2.66 -4.29
CA LEU A 113 -5.00 3.37 -3.40
C LEU A 113 -6.16 2.47 -2.97
N ALA A 114 -6.72 1.70 -3.90
CA ALA A 114 -7.78 0.74 -3.61
C ALA A 114 -7.29 -0.35 -2.65
N VAL A 115 -6.09 -0.89 -2.85
CA VAL A 115 -5.49 -1.90 -1.97
C VAL A 115 -5.21 -1.34 -0.58
N LEU A 116 -4.63 -0.14 -0.49
CA LEU A 116 -4.37 0.52 0.78
C LEU A 116 -5.67 0.79 1.56
N ASN A 117 -6.68 1.38 0.91
CA ASN A 117 -7.93 1.71 1.57
C ASN A 117 -8.73 0.46 1.97
N ALA A 118 -8.69 -0.60 1.16
CA ALA A 118 -9.26 -1.89 1.55
C ALA A 118 -8.58 -2.45 2.82
N ALA A 119 -7.25 -2.33 2.93
CA ALA A 119 -6.51 -2.73 4.12
C ALA A 119 -6.92 -1.91 5.34
N LEU A 120 -7.02 -0.58 5.23
CA LEU A 120 -7.44 0.31 6.31
C LEU A 120 -8.86 -0.01 6.81
N LEU A 121 -9.80 -0.22 5.89
CA LEU A 121 -11.16 -0.64 6.22
C LEU A 121 -11.18 -2.02 6.90
N ALA A 122 -10.35 -2.95 6.45
CA ALA A 122 -10.25 -4.28 7.06
C ALA A 122 -9.69 -4.23 8.49
N LEU A 123 -8.78 -3.29 8.76
CA LEU A 123 -8.13 -3.06 10.06
C LEU A 123 -8.93 -2.13 10.99
N GLY A 124 -10.06 -1.55 10.54
CA GLY A 124 -10.84 -0.59 11.32
C GLY A 124 -10.09 0.73 11.57
N LYS A 125 -9.33 1.18 10.57
CA LYS A 125 -8.55 2.43 10.57
C LYS A 125 -9.12 3.42 9.55
N GLU A 126 -10.42 3.64 9.59
CA GLU A 126 -11.13 4.53 8.66
C GLU A 126 -10.66 5.98 8.75
N ASP A 127 -10.10 6.37 9.90
CA ASP A 127 -9.49 7.68 10.15
C ASP A 127 -8.23 7.96 9.32
N LEU A 128 -7.63 6.90 8.75
CA LEU A 128 -6.42 6.99 7.92
C LEU A 128 -6.71 6.85 6.41
N ILE A 129 -7.98 6.73 6.00
CA ILE A 129 -8.34 6.57 4.58
C ILE A 129 -7.76 7.73 3.76
N VAL A 130 -7.15 7.37 2.62
CA VAL A 130 -6.58 8.33 1.67
C VAL A 130 -7.59 8.56 0.56
N VAL A 131 -7.85 9.82 0.23
CA VAL A 131 -8.74 10.23 -0.87
C VAL A 131 -7.98 11.16 -1.82
N ARG A 132 -8.30 11.10 -3.12
CA ARG A 132 -7.78 12.08 -4.08
C ARG A 132 -8.29 13.48 -3.73
N SER A 133 -7.43 14.48 -3.94
CA SER A 133 -7.73 15.91 -3.76
C SER A 133 -8.39 16.49 -5.01
#